data_AF-A0A498CL83-F1
#
_entry.id   AF-A0A498CL83-F1
#
_cell.length_a   1.000
_cell.length_b   1.000
_cell.length_c   1.000
_cell.angle_alpha   90.00
_cell.angle_beta   90.00
_cell.angle_gamma   90.00
#
_symmetry.space_group_name_H-M   'P 1'
#
loop_
_entity.id
_entity.type
_entity.pdbx_description
1 polymer ?
#
loop_
_entity_poly.entity_id
_entity_poly.type
_entity_poly.pdbx_seq_one_letter_code
_entity_poly.pdbx_strand_id
1 'polypeptide(L)'
;MRCALRVLSLLIAGAMAPFAAIAAEPATAEADTALHAPYDGNHWAVLVRAQIQARYLPAGLSDDAAIQRALADGTLREAVYPSLQLADDVAYITLKALAGSTLDRRKDILGLCRRTDGFALLLDDTAECADNAARRLRFDATADGALTCRDCAAFGLPTRWERHDRPARGASD
;
A
#
# COMPACT_ATOMS: atom_id res chain seq x y z
N MET A 1 13.06 40.44 73.59
CA MET A 1 14.14 40.92 72.68
C MET A 1 15.13 39.79 72.47
N ARG A 2 15.42 39.47 71.19
CA ARG A 2 16.54 38.66 70.64
C ARG A 2 16.57 37.16 71.04
N CYS A 3 16.04 36.27 70.21
CA CYS A 3 16.58 35.66 68.96
C CYS A 3 17.29 34.33 69.23
N ALA A 4 16.69 33.27 68.70
CA ALA A 4 16.97 31.86 68.97
C ALA A 4 18.11 31.28 68.12
N LEU A 5 18.73 30.26 68.73
CA LEU A 5 19.67 29.26 68.21
C LEU A 5 19.55 28.94 66.71
N ARG A 6 20.71 28.82 66.06
CA ARG A 6 20.90 27.90 64.93
C ARG A 6 22.16 27.06 65.16
N VAL A 7 21.94 25.77 65.36
CA VAL A 7 22.93 24.70 65.27
C VAL A 7 23.05 24.31 63.79
N LEU A 8 24.26 24.18 63.27
CA LEU A 8 24.50 23.61 61.95
C LEU A 8 25.71 22.67 62.02
N SER A 9 25.42 21.37 62.09
CA SER A 9 26.36 20.29 61.79
C SER A 9 26.08 19.84 60.36
N LEU A 10 27.11 19.84 59.50
CA LEU A 10 27.00 19.36 58.12
C LEU A 10 28.01 18.24 57.87
N LEU A 11 27.46 17.17 57.31
CA LEU A 11 27.99 15.84 57.11
C LEU A 11 28.82 15.71 55.82
N ILE A 12 29.87 14.90 55.94
CA ILE A 12 30.31 13.77 55.10
C ILE A 12 30.54 14.00 53.59
N ALA A 13 31.76 13.62 53.21
CA ALA A 13 32.34 13.56 51.87
C ALA A 13 31.69 12.51 50.95
N GLY A 14 31.63 12.86 49.67
CA GLY A 14 31.34 11.95 48.56
C GLY A 14 31.42 12.69 47.23
N ALA A 15 32.61 12.74 46.61
CA ALA A 15 32.76 13.25 45.26
C ALA A 15 32.87 12.06 44.30
N MET A 16 31.77 11.80 43.60
CA MET A 16 31.67 10.81 42.52
C MET A 16 32.40 11.30 41.26
N ALA A 17 32.96 10.35 40.51
CA ALA A 17 33.60 10.56 39.21
C ALA A 17 32.62 11.16 38.17
N PRO A 18 33.10 11.96 37.20
CA PRO A 18 32.25 12.53 36.17
C PRO A 18 31.87 11.47 35.13
N PHE A 19 30.58 11.23 34.97
CA PHE A 19 30.03 10.54 33.80
C PHE A 19 30.25 11.42 32.57
N ALA A 20 30.92 10.88 31.56
CA ALA A 20 30.98 11.47 30.24
C ALA A 20 29.55 11.53 29.66
N ALA A 21 29.06 12.74 29.41
CA ALA A 21 27.80 12.96 28.72
C ALA A 21 27.94 12.47 27.28
N ILE A 22 27.32 11.33 26.97
CA ILE A 22 27.03 10.93 25.59
C ILE A 22 25.99 11.94 25.11
N ALA A 23 26.40 12.87 24.25
CA ALA A 23 25.47 13.69 23.50
C ALA A 23 24.64 12.75 22.63
N ALA A 24 23.36 12.59 22.97
CA ALA A 24 22.41 11.91 22.11
C ALA A 24 22.31 12.73 20.81
N GLU A 25 22.77 12.15 19.70
CA GLU A 25 22.46 12.65 18.38
C GLU A 25 20.93 12.79 18.27
N PRO A 26 20.40 13.92 17.75
CA PRO A 26 18.98 14.04 17.54
C PRO A 26 18.55 12.94 16.59
N ALA A 27 17.70 12.03 17.07
CA ALA A 27 17.05 11.04 16.24
C ALA A 27 16.45 11.78 15.04
N THR A 28 17.00 11.51 13.87
CA THR A 28 16.50 12.04 12.61
C THR A 28 15.00 11.79 12.56
N ALA A 29 14.26 12.83 12.21
CA ALA A 29 12.82 12.83 12.03
C ALA A 29 12.38 11.98 10.83
N GLU A 30 12.87 10.74 10.72
CA GLU A 30 12.46 9.73 9.74
C GLU A 30 11.32 8.85 10.28
N ALA A 31 11.03 8.92 11.59
CA ALA A 31 9.99 8.11 12.23
C ALA A 31 8.56 8.64 12.04
N ASP A 32 8.38 9.86 11.53
CA ASP A 32 7.04 10.49 11.42
C ASP A 32 6.53 10.60 9.96
N THR A 33 7.38 10.32 8.97
CA THR A 33 6.96 10.25 7.56
C THR A 33 6.50 8.85 7.13
N ALA A 34 6.79 7.83 7.95
CA ALA A 34 6.46 6.43 7.65
C ALA A 34 4.96 6.09 7.80
N LEU A 35 4.15 7.00 8.37
CA LEU A 35 2.71 6.82 8.55
C LEU A 35 1.85 7.50 7.49
N HIS A 36 2.42 8.15 6.47
CA HIS A 36 1.66 9.02 5.56
C HIS A 36 1.74 8.65 4.07
N ALA A 37 2.53 7.64 3.69
CA ALA A 37 2.37 7.04 2.37
C ALA A 37 1.14 6.10 2.42
N PRO A 38 0.17 6.20 1.50
CA PRO A 38 -0.90 5.23 1.40
C PRO A 38 -0.30 3.84 1.26
N TYR A 39 -0.67 2.94 2.16
CA TYR A 39 -0.24 1.55 2.12
C TYR A 39 -0.58 0.96 0.75
N ASP A 40 0.45 0.56 -0.01
CA ASP A 40 0.33 0.21 -1.43
C ASP A 40 0.47 -1.31 -1.71
N GLY A 41 0.76 -2.09 -0.67
CA GLY A 41 0.84 -3.54 -0.75
C GLY A 41 -0.53 -4.15 -0.55
N ASN A 42 -0.93 -5.13 -1.36
CA ASN A 42 -2.02 -5.99 -0.94
C ASN A 42 -1.52 -6.84 0.25
N HIS A 43 -2.27 -6.88 1.36
CA HIS A 43 -1.84 -7.57 2.57
C HIS A 43 -1.52 -9.05 2.35
N TRP A 44 -2.29 -9.73 1.48
CA TRP A 44 -2.04 -11.12 1.13
C TRP A 44 -0.75 -11.30 0.35
N ALA A 45 -0.47 -10.43 -0.62
CA ALA A 45 0.79 -10.45 -1.37
C ALA A 45 2.01 -10.34 -0.45
N VAL A 46 1.92 -9.47 0.57
CA VAL A 46 2.97 -9.31 1.58
C VAL A 46 3.10 -10.57 2.44
N LEU A 47 1.98 -11.10 2.95
CA LEU A 47 1.95 -12.25 3.85
C LEU A 47 2.59 -13.49 3.21
N VAL A 48 2.26 -13.76 1.95
CA VAL A 48 2.78 -14.93 1.23
C VAL A 48 4.09 -14.65 0.50
N ARG A 49 4.62 -13.43 0.60
CA ARG A 49 5.84 -12.97 -0.09
C ARG A 49 5.77 -13.21 -1.59
N ALA A 50 4.64 -12.88 -2.19
CA ALA A 50 4.40 -13.09 -3.61
C ALA A 50 5.44 -12.36 -4.47
N GLN A 51 5.91 -13.02 -5.53
CA GLN A 51 6.73 -12.39 -6.54
C GLN A 51 5.82 -11.61 -7.51
N ILE A 52 5.68 -10.31 -7.26
CA ILE A 52 4.87 -9.44 -8.13
C ILE A 52 5.60 -9.18 -9.44
N GLN A 53 5.00 -9.63 -10.54
CA GLN A 53 5.53 -9.53 -11.89
C GLN A 53 5.15 -8.21 -12.57
N ALA A 54 4.01 -7.65 -12.20
CA ALA A 54 3.56 -6.35 -12.66
C ALA A 54 2.56 -5.74 -11.66
N ARG A 55 2.61 -4.42 -11.52
CA ARG A 55 1.64 -3.68 -10.71
C ARG A 55 0.98 -2.61 -11.56
N TYR A 56 -0.33 -2.46 -11.37
CA TYR A 56 -1.13 -1.46 -12.05
C TYR A 56 -1.98 -0.66 -11.06
N LEU A 57 -2.07 0.64 -11.31
CA LEU A 57 -2.94 1.57 -10.61
C LEU A 57 -3.94 2.18 -11.60
N PRO A 58 -5.17 2.54 -11.18
CA PRO A 58 -6.06 3.27 -12.04
C PRO A 58 -5.43 4.56 -12.54
N ALA A 59 -5.65 4.89 -13.81
CA ALA A 59 -5.21 6.16 -14.36
C ALA A 59 -5.76 7.33 -13.53
N GLY A 60 -4.88 8.26 -13.15
CA GLY A 60 -5.24 9.40 -12.29
C GLY A 60 -5.41 9.07 -10.80
N LEU A 61 -5.06 7.86 -10.34
CA LEU A 61 -4.97 7.47 -8.92
C LEU A 61 -3.59 6.86 -8.60
N SER A 62 -2.53 7.49 -9.11
CA SER A 62 -1.16 6.97 -9.05
C SER A 62 -0.22 7.74 -8.12
N ASP A 63 -0.68 8.82 -7.48
CA ASP A 63 0.08 9.62 -6.53
C ASP A 63 -0.75 10.01 -5.29
N ASP A 64 -0.07 10.40 -4.22
CA ASP A 64 -0.70 10.71 -2.93
C ASP A 64 -1.70 11.86 -3.03
N ALA A 65 -1.41 12.89 -3.84
CA ALA A 65 -2.31 14.03 -4.00
C ALA A 65 -3.61 13.62 -4.72
N ALA A 66 -3.52 12.70 -5.68
CA ALA A 66 -4.66 12.10 -6.33
C ALA A 66 -5.50 11.24 -5.36
N ILE A 67 -4.85 10.42 -4.53
CA ILE A 67 -5.54 9.61 -3.51
C ILE A 67 -6.28 10.50 -2.50
N GLN A 68 -5.65 11.58 -2.02
CA GLN A 68 -6.30 12.51 -1.08
C GLN A 68 -7.48 13.25 -1.71
N ARG A 69 -7.35 13.70 -2.97
CA ARG A 69 -8.48 14.31 -3.71
C ARG A 69 -9.63 13.31 -3.89
N ALA A 70 -9.32 12.08 -4.29
CA ALA A 70 -10.30 11.02 -4.50
C ALA A 70 -10.98 10.56 -3.19
N LEU A 71 -10.30 10.67 -2.05
CA LEU A 71 -10.92 10.46 -0.75
C LEU A 71 -11.86 11.62 -0.40
N ALA A 72 -11.41 12.86 -0.59
CA ALA A 72 -12.20 14.05 -0.28
C ALA A 72 -13.46 14.18 -1.13
N ASP A 73 -13.42 13.76 -2.40
CA ASP A 73 -14.57 13.78 -3.32
C ASP A 73 -15.45 12.50 -3.24
N GLY A 74 -15.06 11.53 -2.43
CA GLY A 74 -15.81 10.29 -2.20
C GLY A 74 -15.64 9.22 -3.28
N THR A 75 -14.74 9.41 -4.26
CA THR A 75 -14.35 8.37 -5.22
C THR A 75 -13.72 7.16 -4.51
N LEU A 76 -12.93 7.41 -3.46
CA LEU A 76 -12.36 6.41 -2.58
C LEU A 76 -13.06 6.38 -1.22
N ARG A 77 -13.18 5.19 -0.66
CA ARG A 77 -13.70 4.94 0.70
C ARG A 77 -12.60 5.06 1.76
N GLU A 78 -11.35 4.85 1.37
CA GLU A 78 -10.20 4.70 2.25
C GLU A 78 -8.95 5.30 1.57
N ALA A 79 -8.01 5.83 2.35
CA ALA A 79 -6.76 6.42 1.88
C ALA A 79 -5.72 5.35 1.49
N VAL A 80 -6.04 4.54 0.47
CA VAL A 80 -5.18 3.46 -0.02
C VAL A 80 -5.16 3.47 -1.55
N TYR A 81 -4.07 2.99 -2.15
CA TYR A 81 -3.97 2.83 -3.59
C TYR A 81 -4.84 1.66 -4.07
N PRO A 82 -5.88 1.89 -4.91
CA PRO A 82 -6.52 0.80 -5.61
C PRO A 82 -5.51 0.20 -6.58
N SER A 83 -5.30 -1.10 -6.55
CA SER A 83 -4.25 -1.73 -7.36
C SER A 83 -4.62 -3.11 -7.85
N LEU A 84 -3.94 -3.51 -8.93
CA LEU A 84 -3.84 -4.87 -9.44
C LEU A 84 -2.36 -5.28 -9.38
N GLN A 85 -2.05 -6.36 -8.68
CA GLN A 85 -0.68 -6.87 -8.56
C GLN A 85 -0.67 -8.31 -9.08
N LEU A 86 -0.06 -8.51 -10.24
CA LEU A 86 -0.06 -9.81 -10.93
C LEU A 86 1.09 -10.67 -10.41
N ALA A 87 0.80 -11.92 -10.06
CA ALA A 87 1.78 -12.93 -9.65
C ALA A 87 1.35 -14.29 -10.17
N ASP A 88 2.23 -15.00 -10.87
CA ASP A 88 1.97 -16.34 -11.42
C ASP A 88 0.56 -16.49 -12.04
N ASP A 89 -0.31 -17.25 -11.37
CA ASP A 89 -1.69 -17.60 -11.72
C ASP A 89 -2.77 -16.83 -10.93
N VAL A 90 -2.38 -15.80 -10.16
CA VAL A 90 -3.30 -14.94 -9.41
C VAL A 90 -3.03 -13.44 -9.61
N ALA A 91 -4.04 -12.64 -9.28
CA ALA A 91 -3.89 -11.20 -9.08
C ALA A 91 -4.34 -10.83 -7.67
N TYR A 92 -3.46 -10.16 -6.93
CA TYR A 92 -3.82 -9.52 -5.68
C TYR A 92 -4.41 -8.14 -5.97
N ILE A 93 -5.59 -7.87 -5.42
CA ILE A 93 -6.39 -6.70 -5.80
C ILE A 93 -6.77 -5.84 -4.59
N THR A 94 -6.80 -4.53 -4.76
CA THR A 94 -7.27 -3.56 -3.74
C THR A 94 -8.43 -2.73 -4.28
N LEU A 95 -9.43 -3.38 -4.87
CA LEU A 95 -10.53 -2.69 -5.57
C LEU A 95 -11.65 -2.23 -4.64
N LYS A 96 -11.73 -2.78 -3.43
CA LYS A 96 -12.74 -2.41 -2.42
C LYS A 96 -12.62 -0.97 -1.93
N ALA A 97 -11.47 -0.33 -2.15
CA ALA A 97 -11.25 1.08 -1.87
C ALA A 97 -12.08 2.00 -2.77
N LEU A 98 -12.44 1.55 -3.97
CA LEU A 98 -13.26 2.32 -4.91
C LEU A 98 -14.73 2.34 -4.45
N ALA A 99 -15.29 3.54 -4.29
CA ALA A 99 -16.67 3.70 -3.80
C ALA A 99 -17.71 3.07 -4.75
N GLY A 100 -17.49 3.18 -6.05
CA GLY A 100 -18.39 2.66 -7.08
C GLY A 100 -18.29 1.14 -7.32
N SER A 101 -17.30 0.45 -6.75
CA SER A 101 -17.07 -0.97 -7.01
C SER A 101 -18.24 -1.83 -6.54
N THR A 102 -18.76 -2.68 -7.44
CA THR A 102 -19.82 -3.66 -7.14
C THR A 102 -19.28 -5.08 -6.99
N LEU A 103 -17.96 -5.27 -7.01
CA LEU A 103 -17.34 -6.56 -6.71
C LEU A 103 -17.56 -6.96 -5.25
N ASP A 104 -17.55 -8.27 -4.97
CA ASP A 104 -17.60 -8.77 -3.59
C ASP A 104 -16.42 -8.19 -2.79
N ARG A 105 -16.75 -7.46 -1.72
CA ARG A 105 -15.77 -6.73 -0.89
C ARG A 105 -14.80 -7.64 -0.15
N ARG A 106 -15.08 -8.95 -0.10
CA ARG A 106 -14.22 -9.98 0.50
C ARG A 106 -13.16 -10.51 -0.46
N LYS A 107 -13.24 -10.19 -1.76
CA LYS A 107 -12.27 -10.65 -2.76
C LYS A 107 -11.07 -9.72 -2.79
N ASP A 108 -9.94 -10.23 -2.30
CA ASP A 108 -8.63 -9.57 -2.35
C ASP A 108 -7.63 -10.32 -3.27
N ILE A 109 -8.03 -11.48 -3.80
CA ILE A 109 -7.26 -12.33 -4.71
C ILE A 109 -8.22 -12.86 -5.78
N LEU A 110 -7.82 -12.81 -7.04
CA LEU A 110 -8.56 -13.38 -8.18
C LEU A 110 -7.65 -14.29 -9.00
N GLY A 111 -8.22 -15.34 -9.60
CA GLY A 111 -7.51 -16.17 -10.57
C GLY A 111 -7.13 -15.37 -11.82
N LEU A 112 -5.92 -15.58 -12.32
CA LEU A 112 -5.33 -14.85 -13.44
C LEU A 112 -5.14 -15.75 -14.67
N CYS A 113 -5.85 -15.44 -15.73
CA CYS A 113 -5.74 -16.12 -17.02
C CYS A 113 -4.92 -15.28 -17.99
N ARG A 114 -3.70 -15.73 -18.30
CA ARG A 114 -2.80 -15.05 -19.25
C ARG A 114 -3.30 -15.20 -20.68
N ARG A 115 -3.12 -14.15 -21.47
CA ARG A 115 -3.45 -14.09 -22.90
C ARG A 115 -2.32 -13.40 -23.66
N THR A 116 -2.28 -13.59 -24.97
CA THR A 116 -1.26 -12.94 -25.83
C THR A 116 -1.41 -11.42 -25.89
N ASP A 117 -2.63 -10.92 -25.69
CA ASP A 117 -3.01 -9.51 -25.77
C ASP A 117 -3.29 -8.89 -24.39
N GLY A 118 -2.98 -9.59 -23.30
CA GLY A 118 -3.23 -9.11 -21.94
C GLY A 118 -3.60 -10.25 -20.99
N PHE A 119 -4.68 -10.10 -20.24
CA PHE A 119 -5.15 -11.13 -19.31
C PHE A 119 -6.63 -11.00 -18.97
N ALA A 120 -7.15 -12.00 -18.27
CA ALA A 120 -8.47 -11.94 -17.64
C ALA A 120 -8.37 -12.31 -16.17
N LEU A 121 -9.14 -11.62 -15.32
CA LEU A 121 -9.30 -11.98 -13.92
C LEU A 121 -10.64 -12.69 -13.74
N LEU A 122 -10.62 -13.88 -13.13
CA LEU A 122 -11.80 -14.68 -12.86
C LEU A 122 -12.51 -14.12 -11.62
N LEU A 123 -13.81 -13.85 -11.75
CA LEU A 123 -14.62 -13.34 -10.64
C LEU A 123 -15.19 -14.45 -9.76
N ASP A 124 -15.31 -15.66 -10.30
CA ASP A 124 -15.84 -16.84 -9.62
C ASP A 124 -14.67 -17.75 -9.20
N ASP A 125 -14.62 -18.16 -7.92
CA ASP A 125 -13.44 -18.84 -7.35
C ASP A 125 -13.24 -20.27 -7.88
N THR A 126 -14.31 -20.89 -8.39
CA THR A 126 -14.30 -22.24 -8.96
C THR A 126 -14.11 -22.25 -10.47
N ALA A 127 -14.03 -21.08 -11.10
CA ALA A 127 -13.87 -21.00 -12.53
C ALA A 127 -12.44 -21.33 -12.94
N GLU A 128 -12.30 -21.88 -14.15
CA GLU A 128 -11.01 -22.14 -14.77
C GLU A 128 -10.85 -21.29 -16.02
N CYS A 129 -9.60 -21.05 -16.45
CA CYS A 129 -9.34 -20.22 -17.62
C CYS A 129 -9.95 -20.74 -18.93
N ALA A 130 -10.19 -22.05 -19.01
CA ALA A 130 -10.82 -22.69 -20.15
C ALA A 130 -12.35 -22.56 -20.16
N ASP A 131 -12.98 -22.21 -19.04
CA ASP A 131 -14.43 -22.03 -18.96
C ASP A 131 -14.81 -20.72 -19.66
N ASN A 132 -15.49 -20.78 -20.80
CA ASN A 132 -15.93 -19.61 -21.57
C ASN A 132 -17.15 -18.90 -20.94
N ALA A 133 -17.90 -19.57 -20.07
CA ALA A 133 -19.07 -19.00 -19.39
C ALA A 133 -18.70 -18.23 -18.11
N ALA A 134 -17.49 -18.45 -17.57
CA ALA A 134 -17.00 -17.79 -16.37
C ALA A 134 -17.02 -16.26 -16.48
N ARG A 135 -17.51 -15.60 -15.42
CA ARG A 135 -17.47 -14.15 -15.31
C ARG A 135 -16.03 -13.68 -15.12
N ARG A 136 -15.65 -12.65 -15.88
CA ARG A 136 -14.27 -12.17 -15.92
C ARG A 136 -14.17 -10.67 -16.14
N LEU A 137 -13.04 -10.12 -15.71
CA LEU A 137 -12.57 -8.79 -16.11
C LEU A 137 -11.45 -8.95 -17.13
N ARG A 138 -11.66 -8.53 -18.38
CA ARG A 138 -10.63 -8.59 -19.43
C ARG A 138 -9.84 -7.29 -19.47
N PHE A 139 -8.52 -7.42 -19.41
CA PHE A 139 -7.55 -6.36 -19.54
C PHE A 139 -6.73 -6.59 -20.79
N ASP A 140 -6.76 -5.66 -21.72
CA ASP A 140 -5.87 -5.68 -22.88
C ASP A 140 -4.68 -4.75 -22.62
N ALA A 141 -3.49 -5.23 -22.97
CA ALA A 141 -2.27 -4.43 -22.91
C ALA A 141 -2.24 -3.41 -24.04
N THR A 142 -1.82 -2.19 -23.71
CA THR A 142 -1.53 -1.15 -24.69
C THR A 142 -0.02 -1.10 -24.98
N ALA A 143 0.37 -0.42 -26.07
CA ALA A 143 1.77 -0.39 -26.54
C ALA A 143 2.74 0.26 -25.54
N ASP A 144 2.24 1.14 -24.67
CA ASP A 144 2.97 1.81 -23.59
C ASP A 144 3.01 0.99 -22.29
N GLY A 145 2.49 -0.25 -22.30
CA GLY A 145 2.46 -1.13 -21.14
C GLY A 145 1.34 -0.82 -20.13
N ALA A 146 0.46 0.14 -20.41
CA ALA A 146 -0.78 0.33 -19.67
C ALA A 146 -1.82 -0.76 -20.01
N LEU A 147 -2.97 -0.75 -19.33
CA LEU A 147 -4.08 -1.66 -19.60
C LEU A 147 -5.38 -0.92 -19.86
N THR A 148 -6.19 -1.52 -20.72
CA THR A 148 -7.60 -1.16 -20.89
C THR A 148 -8.48 -2.31 -20.43
N CYS A 149 -9.33 -2.07 -19.43
CA CYS A 149 -10.28 -3.06 -18.94
C CYS A 149 -11.61 -2.93 -19.70
N ARG A 150 -12.00 -3.99 -20.42
CA ARG A 150 -13.23 -4.00 -21.23
C ARG A 150 -14.51 -4.06 -20.39
N ASP A 151 -14.44 -4.77 -19.26
CA ASP A 151 -15.61 -5.14 -18.48
C ASP A 151 -15.76 -4.29 -17.21
N CYS A 152 -14.74 -3.50 -16.84
CA CYS A 152 -14.64 -2.81 -15.55
C CYS A 152 -15.77 -1.80 -15.30
N ALA A 153 -16.21 -1.06 -16.32
CA ALA A 153 -17.26 -0.05 -16.15
C ALA A 153 -18.58 -0.67 -15.63
N ALA A 154 -18.90 -1.91 -16.05
CA ALA A 154 -20.09 -2.63 -15.56
C ALA A 154 -20.02 -2.98 -14.07
N PHE A 155 -18.81 -2.96 -13.50
CA PHE A 155 -18.56 -3.22 -12.08
C PHE A 155 -18.22 -1.96 -11.29
N GLY A 156 -18.39 -0.77 -11.87
CA GLY A 156 -18.04 0.50 -11.25
C GLY A 156 -16.54 0.66 -11.00
N LEU A 157 -15.71 0.05 -11.85
CA LEU A 157 -14.27 0.10 -11.79
C LEU A 157 -13.68 0.97 -12.92
N PRO A 158 -12.50 1.57 -12.72
CA PRO A 158 -11.76 2.28 -13.75
C PRO A 158 -11.47 1.40 -14.97
N THR A 159 -11.58 1.98 -16.17
CA THR A 159 -11.30 1.26 -17.43
C THR A 159 -9.85 1.39 -17.89
N ARG A 160 -9.10 2.37 -17.37
CA ARG A 160 -7.69 2.61 -17.72
C ARG A 160 -6.80 2.40 -16.50
N TRP A 161 -5.70 1.70 -16.71
CA TRP A 161 -4.75 1.33 -15.67
C TRP A 161 -3.33 1.56 -16.13
N GLU A 162 -2.55 2.25 -15.33
CA GLU A 162 -1.16 2.57 -15.60
C GLU A 162 -0.24 1.56 -14.93
N ARG A 163 0.89 1.25 -15.57
CA ARG A 163 1.89 0.35 -15.00
C ARG A 163 2.76 1.11 -14.01
N HIS A 164 2.81 0.62 -12.77
CA HIS A 164 3.52 1.21 -11.66
C HIS A 164 4.31 0.13 -10.92
N ASP A 165 5.33 -0.38 -11.60
CA ASP A 165 6.29 -1.28 -10.98
C ASP A 165 7.00 -0.53 -9.85
N ARG A 166 6.93 -1.08 -8.64
CA ARG A 166 7.86 -0.63 -7.61
C ARG A 166 9.26 -1.07 -8.04
N PRO A 167 10.30 -0.22 -7.94
CA PRO A 167 11.66 -0.67 -8.17
C PRO A 167 11.95 -1.86 -7.26
N ALA A 168 12.53 -2.93 -7.82
CA ALA A 168 12.98 -4.06 -7.04
C ALA A 168 13.92 -3.54 -5.95
N ARG A 169 13.61 -3.78 -4.68
CA ARG A 169 14.52 -3.45 -3.58
C ARG A 169 15.83 -4.20 -3.84
N GLY A 170 16.87 -3.50 -4.29
CA GLY A 170 18.17 -4.10 -4.61
C GLY A 170 18.95 -3.50 -5.78
N ALA A 171 18.42 -2.54 -6.55
CA ALA A 171 19.23 -1.77 -7.49
C ALA A 171 19.87 -0.57 -6.76
N SER A 172 20.83 -0.87 -5.88
CA SER A 172 21.84 0.10 -5.46
C SER A 172 23.09 -0.23 -6.26
N ASP A 173 23.49 0.67 -7.16
CA ASP A 173 24.89 0.73 -7.62
C ASP A 173 25.81 1.07 -6.44
#